data_AF-A0A3D0N304-F1
#
_entry.id   AF-A0A3D0N304-F1
#
_cell.length_a   1.000
_cell.length_b   1.000
_cell.length_c   1.000
_cell.angle_alpha   90.00
_cell.angle_beta   90.00
_cell.angle_gamma   90.00
#
_symmetry.space_group_name_H-M   'P 1'
#
loop_
_entity.id
_entity.type
_entity.pdbx_description
1 polymer ?
#
loop_
_entity_poly.entity_id
_entity_poly.type
_entity_poly.pdbx_seq_one_letter_code
_entity_poly.pdbx_strand_id
1 'polypeptide(L)'
;MLPEWFERGRIRWAWGGWEPPEMYIRAGSTSGGVNGSALWGPLWWDYLHSEEHVRQMAEIGINLITTHYYKGFGLQAEAAEMERTRELVELCHAHGIHVLGYCQQTSVYPEALLDEIPDLREHVQYD
;
A
#
# COMPACT_ATOMS: atom_id res chain seq x y z
N MET A 1 3.18 -28.44 8.05
CA MET A 1 3.53 -27.68 9.27
C MET A 1 3.58 -26.22 8.91
N LEU A 2 3.01 -25.33 9.73
CA LEU A 2 3.09 -23.88 9.47
C LEU A 2 4.51 -23.40 9.79
N PRO A 3 5.01 -22.35 9.11
CA PRO A 3 6.27 -21.74 9.49
C PRO A 3 6.16 -21.09 10.87
N GLU A 4 7.26 -21.07 11.62
CA GLU A 4 7.30 -20.65 13.03
C GLU A 4 6.68 -19.26 13.25
N TRP A 5 6.89 -18.32 12.33
CA TRP A 5 6.37 -16.95 12.43
C TRP A 5 4.83 -16.86 12.29
N PHE A 6 4.21 -17.87 11.64
CA PHE A 6 2.76 -17.91 11.34
C PHE A 6 1.99 -18.82 12.31
N GLU A 7 2.65 -19.34 13.34
CA GLU A 7 1.98 -20.11 14.38
C GLU A 7 0.99 -19.24 15.18
N ARG A 8 -0.06 -19.89 15.70
CA ARG A 8 -1.10 -19.22 16.49
C ARG A 8 -0.48 -18.43 17.64
N GLY A 9 -0.83 -17.15 17.74
CA GLY A 9 -0.40 -16.26 18.82
C GLY A 9 0.91 -15.51 18.55
N ARG A 10 1.63 -15.85 17.46
CA ARG A 10 2.93 -15.22 17.12
C ARG A 10 2.81 -14.04 16.16
N ILE A 11 1.68 -13.90 15.45
CA ILE A 11 1.44 -12.76 14.55
C ILE A 11 1.17 -11.49 15.37
N ARG A 12 1.86 -10.42 14.98
CA ARG A 12 1.67 -9.03 15.40
C ARG A 12 1.57 -8.20 14.14
N TRP A 13 0.34 -7.91 13.76
CA TRP A 13 0.01 -7.31 12.47
C TRP A 13 -0.29 -5.82 12.60
N ALA A 14 0.16 -5.03 11.61
CA ALA A 14 -0.17 -3.62 11.47
C ALA A 14 -0.50 -3.24 10.02
N TRP A 15 -1.18 -2.11 9.87
CA TRP A 15 -1.30 -1.42 8.58
C TRP A 15 -0.02 -0.64 8.29
N GLY A 16 0.53 -0.79 7.09
CA GLY A 16 1.75 -0.11 6.63
C GLY A 16 1.50 0.77 5.40
N GLY A 17 0.51 1.68 5.46
CA GLY A 17 0.12 2.49 4.29
C GLY A 17 -0.64 1.66 3.26
N TRP A 18 -1.87 1.28 3.60
CA TRP A 18 -2.69 0.35 2.82
C TRP A 18 -3.13 0.89 1.45
N GLU A 19 -3.43 2.18 1.36
CA GLU A 19 -3.82 2.83 0.10
C GLU A 19 -2.62 3.60 -0.48
N PRO A 20 -2.49 3.68 -1.82
CA PRO A 20 -1.48 4.52 -2.44
C PRO A 20 -1.82 6.02 -2.26
N PRO A 21 -0.83 6.93 -2.33
CA PRO A 21 -1.03 8.36 -2.12
C PRO A 21 -2.12 8.97 -3.02
N GLU A 22 -2.19 8.54 -4.27
CA GLU A 22 -3.14 9.00 -5.27
C GLU A 22 -4.59 8.77 -4.83
N MET A 23 -4.86 7.65 -4.13
CA MET A 23 -6.18 7.37 -3.58
C MET A 23 -6.55 8.37 -2.50
N TYR A 24 -5.64 8.63 -1.55
CA TYR A 24 -5.88 9.59 -0.47
C TYR A 24 -6.14 10.98 -1.06
N ILE A 25 -5.27 11.44 -1.95
CA ILE A 25 -5.38 12.74 -2.62
C ILE A 25 -6.71 12.86 -3.35
N ARG A 26 -7.07 11.84 -4.16
CA ARG A 26 -8.32 11.82 -4.92
C ARG A 26 -9.55 11.84 -4.01
N ALA A 27 -9.51 11.15 -2.87
CA ALA A 27 -10.63 11.13 -1.94
C ALA A 27 -10.91 12.51 -1.32
N GLY A 28 -9.90 13.39 -1.26
CA GLY A 28 -9.98 14.77 -0.75
C GLY A 28 -10.36 14.89 0.75
N SER A 29 -10.65 13.77 1.39
CA SER A 29 -11.20 13.62 2.73
C SER A 29 -10.43 12.56 3.51
N THR A 30 -10.78 12.36 4.78
CA THR A 30 -10.12 11.34 5.60
C THR A 30 -10.51 9.94 5.15
N SER A 31 -9.58 9.21 4.54
CA SER A 31 -9.71 7.80 4.18
C SER A 31 -8.70 6.97 4.97
N GLY A 32 -9.13 5.88 5.62
CA GLY A 32 -8.25 5.07 6.46
C GLY A 32 -7.58 5.84 7.61
N GLY A 33 -8.16 6.95 8.06
CA GLY A 33 -7.58 7.84 9.08
C GLY A 33 -6.58 8.88 8.54
N VAL A 34 -6.31 8.89 7.24
CA VAL A 34 -5.36 9.80 6.58
C VAL A 34 -6.13 10.85 5.80
N ASN A 35 -5.84 12.13 6.05
CA ASN A 35 -6.40 13.24 5.29
C ASN A 35 -5.55 13.44 4.02
N GLY A 36 -6.12 13.13 2.85
CA GLY A 36 -5.43 13.28 1.57
C GLY A 36 -5.11 14.71 1.16
N SER A 37 -5.73 15.71 1.79
CA SER A 37 -5.43 17.13 1.60
C SER A 37 -4.41 17.67 2.61
N ALA A 38 -3.83 16.80 3.45
CA ALA A 38 -2.88 17.23 4.45
C ALA A 38 -1.53 17.64 3.82
N LEU A 39 -1.05 18.83 4.18
CA LEU A 39 0.26 19.33 3.73
C LEU A 39 1.43 18.45 4.19
N TRP A 40 1.24 17.67 5.25
CA TRP A 40 2.24 16.73 5.77
C TRP A 40 2.21 15.36 5.09
N GLY A 41 1.24 15.10 4.19
CA GLY A 41 1.03 13.80 3.55
C GLY A 41 2.29 13.20 2.91
N PRO A 42 3.04 13.94 2.07
CA PRO A 42 4.27 13.44 1.47
C PRO A 42 5.34 13.04 2.49
N LEU A 43 5.53 13.85 3.54
CA LEU A 43 6.52 13.56 4.60
C LEU A 43 6.15 12.31 5.39
N TRP A 44 4.86 12.12 5.67
CA TRP A 44 4.36 10.91 6.30
C TRP A 44 4.54 9.68 5.41
N TRP A 45 4.30 9.81 4.10
CA TRP A 45 4.48 8.71 3.16
C TRP A 45 5.94 8.29 3.02
N ASP A 46 6.85 9.26 2.94
CA ASP A 46 8.30 9.00 2.95
C ASP A 46 8.76 8.34 4.25
N TYR A 47 8.20 8.78 5.38
CA TYR A 47 8.48 8.14 6.66
C TYR A 47 8.02 6.69 6.71
N LEU A 48 6.81 6.38 6.22
CA LEU A 48 6.30 5.01 6.17
C LEU A 48 7.23 4.06 5.38
N HIS A 49 7.90 4.57 4.34
CA HIS A 49 8.82 3.84 3.48
C HIS A 49 10.29 3.93 3.92
N SER A 50 10.57 4.54 5.07
CA SER A 50 11.92 4.66 5.61
C SER A 50 12.34 3.44 6.42
N GLU A 51 13.63 3.11 6.39
CA GLU A 51 14.19 2.06 7.26
C GLU A 51 13.99 2.40 8.75
N GLU A 52 14.02 3.68 9.12
CA GLU A 52 13.78 4.11 10.50
C GLU A 52 12.40 3.66 11.00
N HIS A 53 11.36 3.84 10.19
CA HIS A 53 10.01 3.38 10.55
C HIS A 53 9.93 1.84 10.62
N VAL A 54 10.54 1.14 9.67
CA VAL A 54 10.60 -0.33 9.65
C VAL A 54 11.29 -0.87 10.90
N ARG A 55 12.43 -0.29 11.30
CA ARG A 55 13.16 -0.62 12.51
C ARG A 55 12.28 -0.43 13.75
N GLN A 56 11.60 0.71 13.86
CA GLN A 56 10.70 0.97 14.99
C GLN A 56 9.53 -0.03 15.06
N MET A 57 8.96 -0.43 13.91
CA MET A 57 7.93 -1.48 13.86
C MET A 57 8.46 -2.81 14.39
N ALA A 58 9.67 -3.22 13.96
CA ALA A 58 10.30 -4.44 14.43
C ALA A 58 10.59 -4.41 15.95
N GLU A 59 11.05 -3.26 16.47
CA GLU A 59 11.38 -3.08 17.90
C GLU A 59 10.17 -3.24 18.82
N ILE A 60 8.98 -2.81 18.38
CA ILE A 60 7.74 -3.03 19.15
C ILE A 60 7.11 -4.41 18.90
N GLY A 61 7.76 -5.24 18.08
CA GLY A 61 7.40 -6.63 17.83
C GLY A 61 6.39 -6.85 16.69
N ILE A 62 6.15 -5.88 15.82
CA ILE A 62 5.41 -6.11 14.57
C ILE A 62 6.22 -7.09 13.70
N ASN A 63 5.55 -8.11 13.17
CA ASN A 63 6.18 -9.10 12.29
C ASN A 63 5.39 -9.38 11.00
N LEU A 64 4.28 -8.67 10.79
CA LEU A 64 3.50 -8.73 9.57
C LEU A 64 2.88 -7.35 9.30
N ILE A 65 3.01 -6.84 8.08
CA ILE A 65 2.29 -5.65 7.64
C ILE A 65 1.44 -5.92 6.40
N THR A 66 0.36 -5.15 6.24
CA THR A 66 -0.33 -5.00 4.95
C THR A 66 -0.05 -3.61 4.40
N THR A 67 0.45 -3.53 3.17
CA THR A 67 0.82 -2.28 2.49
C THR A 67 0.23 -2.22 1.07
N HIS A 68 0.27 -1.04 0.44
CA HIS A 68 -0.21 -0.80 -0.92
C HIS A 68 0.57 -1.63 -1.97
N TYR A 69 -0.11 -2.01 -3.06
CA TYR A 69 0.56 -2.62 -4.22
C TYR A 69 -0.16 -2.31 -5.54
N TYR A 70 -1.46 -2.63 -5.65
CA TYR A 70 -2.25 -2.28 -6.83
C TYR A 70 -3.67 -1.88 -6.43
N LYS A 71 -4.09 -0.68 -6.84
CA LYS A 71 -5.38 -0.10 -6.45
C LYS A 71 -6.38 0.00 -7.61
N GLY A 72 -5.91 0.08 -8.85
CA GLY A 72 -6.75 0.14 -10.05
C GLY A 72 -6.66 1.45 -10.85
N PHE A 73 -5.60 2.24 -10.63
CA PHE A 73 -5.25 3.39 -11.46
C PHE A 73 -4.57 2.99 -12.77
N GLY A 74 -3.89 1.84 -12.78
CA GLY A 74 -3.20 1.31 -13.95
C GLY A 74 -1.78 0.88 -13.64
N LEU A 75 -1.23 -0.01 -14.47
CA LEU A 75 0.09 -0.58 -14.23
C LEU A 75 1.18 0.46 -14.46
N GLN A 76 1.01 1.36 -15.44
CA GLN A 76 1.96 2.44 -15.72
C GLN A 76 1.83 3.55 -14.68
N ALA A 77 0.59 3.94 -14.34
CA ALA A 77 0.30 4.97 -13.35
C ALA A 77 0.83 4.59 -11.96
N GLU A 78 0.71 3.32 -11.57
CA GLU A 78 1.14 2.83 -10.24
C GLU A 78 2.58 2.29 -10.23
N ALA A 79 3.29 2.24 -11.37
CA ALA A 79 4.61 1.61 -11.47
C ALA A 79 5.63 2.16 -10.47
N ALA A 80 5.63 3.49 -10.26
CA ALA A 80 6.54 4.13 -9.32
C ALA A 80 6.26 3.71 -7.87
N GLU A 81 4.99 3.67 -7.47
CA GLU A 81 4.61 3.25 -6.11
C GLU A 81 4.79 1.74 -5.91
N MET A 82 4.56 0.91 -6.94
CA MET A 82 4.92 -0.51 -6.91
C MET A 82 6.41 -0.75 -6.66
N GLU A 83 7.28 0.07 -7.25
CA GLU A 83 8.71 0.00 -7.00
C GLU A 83 9.06 0.43 -5.56
N ARG A 84 8.40 1.46 -5.01
CA ARG A 84 8.54 1.81 -3.59
C ARG A 84 8.06 0.69 -2.66
N THR A 85 6.97 0.00 -3.01
CA THR A 85 6.53 -1.20 -2.27
C THR A 85 7.59 -2.28 -2.32
N ARG A 86 8.24 -2.51 -3.46
CA ARG A 86 9.34 -3.48 -3.58
C ARG A 86 10.49 -3.14 -2.63
N GLU A 87 10.91 -1.88 -2.60
CA GLU A 87 11.96 -1.40 -1.69
C GLU A 87 11.56 -1.55 -0.21
N LEU A 88 10.32 -1.20 0.14
CA LEU A 88 9.79 -1.39 1.50
C LEU A 88 9.77 -2.86 1.90
N VAL A 89 9.41 -3.77 0.99
CA VAL A 89 9.41 -5.21 1.23
C VAL A 89 10.81 -5.71 1.56
N GLU A 90 11.84 -5.23 0.84
CA GLU A 90 13.23 -5.57 1.13
C GLU A 90 13.66 -5.10 2.52
N LEU A 91 13.31 -3.86 2.90
CA LEU A 91 13.55 -3.34 4.25
C LEU A 91 12.83 -4.18 5.30
N CYS A 92 11.54 -4.46 5.12
CA CYS A 92 10.76 -5.28 6.06
C CYS A 92 11.38 -6.66 6.25
N HIS A 93 11.76 -7.34 5.18
CA HIS A 93 12.39 -8.65 5.26
C HIS A 93 13.75 -8.61 5.99
N ALA A 94 14.55 -7.57 5.79
CA ALA A 94 15.82 -7.38 6.50
C ALA A 94 15.62 -7.25 8.02
N HIS A 95 14.47 -6.74 8.45
CA HIS A 95 14.09 -6.57 9.86
C HIS A 95 13.15 -7.65 10.40
N GLY A 96 12.95 -8.76 9.68
CA GLY A 96 12.13 -9.89 10.12
C GLY A 96 10.61 -9.64 10.07
N ILE A 97 10.17 -8.66 9.29
CA ILE A 97 8.76 -8.33 9.06
C ILE A 97 8.30 -8.94 7.74
N HIS A 98 7.22 -9.72 7.77
CA HIS A 98 6.56 -10.23 6.58
C HIS A 98 5.60 -9.18 5.99
N VAL A 99 5.37 -9.24 4.67
CA VAL A 99 4.55 -8.24 3.98
C VAL A 99 3.42 -8.89 3.19
N LEU A 100 2.22 -8.32 3.29
CA LEU A 100 1.08 -8.58 2.43
C LEU A 100 0.87 -7.36 1.52
N GLY A 101 1.08 -7.53 0.20
CA GLY A 101 0.75 -6.51 -0.79
C GLY A 101 -0.76 -6.49 -1.06
N TYR A 102 -1.39 -5.34 -0.89
CA TYR A 102 -2.81 -5.18 -1.15
C TYR A 102 -3.06 -4.96 -2.64
N CYS A 103 -3.76 -5.90 -3.25
CA CYS A 103 -4.26 -5.81 -4.62
C CYS A 103 -5.78 -5.69 -4.57
N GLN A 104 -6.30 -4.50 -4.84
CA GLN A 104 -7.73 -4.28 -4.89
C GLN A 104 -8.32 -4.89 -6.16
N GLN A 105 -9.31 -5.75 -5.98
CA GLN A 105 -10.12 -6.24 -7.08
C GLN A 105 -11.26 -5.26 -7.37
N THR A 106 -11.68 -5.20 -8.64
CA THR A 106 -12.87 -4.48 -9.13
C THR A 106 -12.90 -2.95 -8.94
N SER A 107 -11.82 -2.32 -8.49
CA SER A 107 -11.70 -0.86 -8.52
C SER A 107 -11.12 -0.39 -9.85
N VAL A 108 -11.77 0.62 -10.41
CA VAL A 108 -11.35 1.28 -11.64
C VAL A 108 -11.32 2.78 -11.37
N TYR A 109 -10.16 3.39 -11.60
CA TYR A 109 -9.99 4.83 -11.58
C TYR A 109 -9.87 5.31 -13.03
N PRO A 110 -10.99 5.63 -13.69
CA PRO A 110 -11.00 5.91 -15.11
C PRO A 110 -10.16 7.14 -15.48
N GLU A 111 -9.93 8.05 -14.54
CA GLU A 111 -9.11 9.25 -14.76
C GLU A 111 -7.64 8.94 -15.07
N ALA A 112 -7.15 7.74 -14.75
CA ALA A 112 -5.82 7.25 -15.08
C ALA A 112 -5.87 6.00 -15.99
N LEU A 113 -6.73 5.02 -15.67
CA LEU A 113 -6.71 3.72 -16.35
C LEU A 113 -7.13 3.80 -17.82
N LEU A 114 -7.91 4.82 -18.21
CA LEU A 114 -8.30 5.03 -19.61
C LEU A 114 -7.14 5.41 -20.53
N ASP A 115 -6.09 6.02 -19.98
CA ASP A 115 -4.89 6.36 -20.76
C ASP A 115 -4.08 5.10 -21.10
N GLU A 116 -4.19 4.04 -20.28
CA GLU A 116 -3.53 2.76 -20.49
C GLU A 116 -4.38 1.73 -21.24
N ILE A 117 -5.70 1.77 -21.05
CA ILE A 117 -6.67 0.85 -21.64
C ILE A 117 -7.74 1.67 -22.38
N PRO A 118 -7.53 2.04 -23.66
CA PRO A 118 -8.41 2.96 -24.38
C PRO A 118 -9.85 2.48 -24.54
N ASP A 119 -10.07 1.16 -24.59
CA ASP A 119 -11.39 0.52 -24.70
C ASP A 119 -12.02 0.18 -23.34
N LEU A 120 -11.42 0.59 -22.21
CA LEU A 120 -11.90 0.28 -20.86
C LEU A 120 -13.38 0.64 -20.66
N ARG A 121 -13.87 1.71 -21.30
CA ARG A 121 -15.29 2.12 -21.22
C ARG A 121 -16.26 1.03 -21.67
N GLU A 122 -15.83 0.10 -22.51
CA GLU A 122 -16.64 -1.03 -22.99
C GLU A 122 -16.68 -2.20 -21.98
N HIS A 123 -15.79 -2.19 -20.99
CA HIS A 123 -15.55 -3.31 -20.05
C HIS A 123 -15.84 -2.95 -18.59
N VAL A 124 -16.35 -1.74 -18.31
CA VAL A 124 -16.66 -1.27 -16.95
C VAL A 124 -18.16 -1.22 -16.71
N GLN A 125 -18.57 -1.61 -15.50
CA GLN A 125 -19.91 -1.39 -15.00
C GLN A 125 -19.90 -0.07 -14.21
N TYR A 126 -20.81 0.84 -14.54
CA TYR A 126 -21.07 2.05 -13.76
C TYR A 126 -22.28 1.80 -12.85
N ASP A 127 -22.17 2.22 -11.59
CA ASP A 127 -23.30 2.28 -10.65
C ASP A 127 -24.12 3.57 -10.82
#